data_AF-A0A4S1CFV0-F1
#
_entry.id   AF-A0A4S1CFV0-F1
#
_cell.length_a   1.000
_cell.length_b   1.000
_cell.length_c   1.000
_cell.angle_alpha   90.00
_cell.angle_beta   90.00
_cell.angle_gamma   90.00
#
_symmetry.space_group_name_H-M   'P 1'
#
loop_
_entity.id
_entity.type
_entity.pdbx_description
1 polymer ?
#
loop_
_entity_poly.entity_id
_entity_poly.type
_entity_poly.pdbx_seq_one_letter_code
_entity_poly.pdbx_strand_id
1 'polypeptide(L)'
;MRKLFAALTCLAMLLALSVPAALAGRPVADKTAPTTTASPLGGTFTSAVTVTLSVNEAATTYYTTNGSTPTTGSTVYGAPLTFSATTTLKYFSKDTAGNLETVKSQTYTISGGGGTTTHATLTWTGYSMCSTCHTSQAQAMYQGVHYQWKGSAAEMTTGPTTQGKMDATDGSSALNAYCINIQGNWGPCGACHAGTGAKPVATANPSAAQLASIDCLMCHADATNAPYSRVRNATTGLFEPAAGLDMNLVVQKAGQKPTRKNCLGCHAKAGGGDAVKRGDIALASGTTSDVLYDTHMAMGNGGNIQCQGCHTFTGHRVAGRGSDLRPEDSTLEVTCSTSACHPTKTTATGHVTAAVNDHISRIACQTCHINKYAKNANDTANTEATETNRNWQVGEWNATLNRYEPMPTKANDLIPKYAFWNGTSWGNNAFNAAVLDSATGAYKISRPVGAITDPAGTKLYPFKYKTANQALANGKVVTISTATFFATGNYDQAVKDGMVYMGLPSTTAYSTVTTDELQVLNHQVPPATGNVLACAACHPNASATQLKLITNMGYALKAAQSVVCAQCHTLKAYSGDYVSFHGRHVDTRGNDCSWCHTFSRPEKGLKLP
;
A
#
# COMPACT_ATOMS: atom_id res chain seq x y z
N MET A 1 -38.17 73.94 39.23
CA MET A 1 -39.10 73.76 40.36
C MET A 1 -38.93 72.32 40.87
N ARG A 2 -38.20 72.12 41.99
CA ARG A 2 -38.70 71.63 43.31
C ARG A 2 -39.46 70.28 43.21
N LYS A 3 -39.21 69.19 43.95
CA LYS A 3 -38.29 68.80 45.06
C LYS A 3 -38.46 67.27 45.30
N LEU A 4 -37.39 66.60 45.76
CA LEU A 4 -37.21 65.55 46.81
C LEU A 4 -38.25 64.41 46.99
N PHE A 5 -37.95 63.16 47.37
CA PHE A 5 -37.05 62.64 48.44
C PHE A 5 -36.67 61.16 48.21
N ALA A 6 -35.53 60.76 48.79
CA ALA A 6 -34.93 59.42 48.85
C ALA A 6 -34.98 58.83 50.28
N ALA A 7 -34.72 57.51 50.42
CA ALA A 7 -34.20 56.82 51.61
C ALA A 7 -33.90 55.32 51.28
N LEU A 8 -32.86 54.61 51.74
CA LEU A 8 -31.56 54.88 52.42
C LEU A 8 -30.80 53.50 52.49
N THR A 9 -29.48 53.39 52.26
CA THR A 9 -28.38 53.15 53.27
C THR A 9 -27.10 52.80 52.46
N CYS A 10 -25.93 53.47 52.45
CA CYS A 10 -24.84 53.79 53.43
C CYS A 10 -24.24 52.55 54.15
N LEU A 11 -22.93 52.24 54.12
CA LEU A 11 -21.81 53.05 54.64
C LEU A 11 -20.40 52.56 54.16
N ALA A 12 -19.41 53.46 54.23
CA ALA A 12 -18.01 53.37 53.78
C ALA A 12 -16.99 52.91 54.85
N MET A 13 -15.79 52.46 54.42
CA MET A 13 -14.48 52.89 54.98
C MET A 13 -13.29 52.30 54.17
N LEU A 14 -12.42 53.17 53.66
CA LEU A 14 -11.09 52.84 53.11
C LEU A 14 -10.03 53.32 54.11
N LEU A 15 -9.15 52.42 54.57
CA LEU A 15 -8.01 52.75 55.43
C LEU A 15 -6.72 52.72 54.59
N ALA A 16 -5.91 53.77 54.70
CA ALA A 16 -4.59 53.87 54.11
C ALA A 16 -3.54 53.10 54.93
N LEU A 17 -2.68 52.35 54.25
CA LEU A 17 -1.38 51.88 54.75
C LEU A 17 -0.34 51.97 53.61
N SER A 18 0.74 52.67 53.90
CA SER A 18 1.93 52.91 53.07
C SER A 18 2.75 51.64 52.81
N VAL A 19 3.20 51.43 51.58
CA VAL A 19 4.30 50.50 51.22
C VAL A 19 5.22 51.20 50.20
N PRO A 20 6.56 51.08 50.29
CA PRO A 20 7.49 51.97 49.62
C PRO A 20 7.80 51.55 48.18
N ALA A 21 8.32 52.50 47.40
CA ALA A 21 8.90 52.28 46.09
C ALA A 21 10.14 51.37 46.17
N ALA A 22 10.09 50.24 45.46
CA ALA A 22 11.16 49.65 44.65
C ALA A 22 10.79 48.20 44.31
N LEU A 23 10.59 47.91 43.02
CA LEU A 23 10.91 46.62 42.37
C LEU A 23 10.49 46.76 40.90
N ALA A 24 11.40 47.31 40.08
CA ALA A 24 11.43 46.94 38.67
C ALA A 24 11.44 45.41 38.61
N GLY A 25 10.44 44.84 37.93
CA GLY A 25 10.30 43.39 37.83
C GLY A 25 11.61 42.77 37.36
N ARG A 26 12.21 41.92 38.20
CA ARG A 26 13.31 41.05 37.77
C ARG A 26 12.84 40.27 36.53
N PRO A 27 13.60 40.24 35.43
CA PRO A 27 13.24 39.37 34.31
C PRO A 27 13.09 37.94 34.84
N VAL A 28 11.97 37.30 34.50
CA VAL A 28 11.74 35.90 34.82
C VAL A 28 12.90 35.13 34.22
N ALA A 29 13.69 34.45 35.06
CA ALA A 29 14.82 33.66 34.60
C ALA A 29 14.31 32.62 33.60
N ASP A 30 14.88 32.62 32.40
CA ASP A 30 14.61 31.61 31.40
C ASP A 30 15.07 30.24 31.91
N LYS A 31 14.18 29.26 31.83
CA LYS A 31 14.39 27.87 32.29
C LYS A 31 14.25 26.85 31.17
N THR A 32 14.03 27.32 29.93
CA THR A 32 13.77 26.44 28.79
C THR A 32 15.08 26.18 28.06
N ALA A 33 15.40 24.93 27.78
CA ALA A 33 16.60 24.61 27.03
C ALA A 33 16.42 24.92 25.53
N PRO A 34 17.49 25.34 24.83
CA PRO A 34 17.45 25.52 23.38
C PRO A 34 17.28 24.19 22.65
N THR A 35 16.80 24.24 21.41
CA THR A 35 16.58 23.11 20.51
C THR A 35 17.41 23.24 19.24
N THR A 36 18.35 22.32 19.05
CA THR A 36 19.20 22.22 17.86
C THR A 36 18.65 21.21 16.87
N THR A 37 18.66 21.55 15.57
CA THR A 37 18.22 20.68 14.47
C THR A 37 19.34 20.49 13.45
N ALA A 38 19.62 19.25 13.06
CA ALA A 38 20.54 18.94 11.98
C ALA A 38 19.84 18.87 10.61
N SER A 39 20.48 19.39 9.58
CA SER A 39 20.01 19.33 8.18
C SER A 39 21.15 19.01 7.22
N PRO A 40 21.10 17.88 6.48
CA PRO A 40 20.08 16.83 6.57
C PRO A 40 20.18 16.04 7.88
N LEU A 41 19.11 15.34 8.25
CA LEU A 41 19.13 14.36 9.35
C LEU A 41 20.03 13.17 9.00
N GLY A 42 20.43 12.40 10.02
CA GLY A 42 21.23 11.20 9.85
C GLY A 42 20.53 10.17 8.95
N GLY A 43 21.34 9.43 8.19
CA GLY A 43 20.87 8.53 7.16
C GLY A 43 22.02 8.03 6.30
N THR A 44 21.67 7.32 5.23
CA THR A 44 22.64 6.80 4.27
C THR A 44 22.77 7.73 3.07
N PHE A 45 23.99 8.13 2.75
CA PHE A 45 24.32 9.02 1.63
C PHE A 45 25.28 8.31 0.67
N THR A 46 25.15 8.55 -0.63
CA THR A 46 26.00 7.94 -1.67
C THR A 46 27.25 8.76 -1.99
N SER A 47 27.32 10.00 -1.51
CA SER A 47 28.45 10.91 -1.61
C SER A 47 28.65 11.63 -0.28
N ALA A 48 29.74 12.41 -0.16
CA ALA A 48 29.98 13.21 1.02
C ALA A 48 28.77 14.13 1.31
N VAL A 49 28.35 14.18 2.57
CA VAL A 49 27.20 14.98 3.02
C VAL A 49 27.70 16.20 3.78
N THR A 50 27.09 17.36 3.51
CA THR A 50 27.32 18.59 4.27
C THR A 50 26.14 18.81 5.22
N VAL A 51 26.43 18.90 6.52
CA VAL A 51 25.46 18.98 7.61
C VAL A 51 25.51 20.35 8.27
N THR A 52 24.36 20.99 8.37
CA THR A 52 24.17 22.27 9.08
C THR A 52 23.41 22.01 10.38
N LEU A 53 23.85 22.65 11.48
CA LEU A 53 23.13 22.65 12.75
C LEU A 53 22.48 24.03 12.96
N SER A 54 21.17 24.06 13.17
CA SER A 54 20.40 25.29 13.42
C SER A 54 19.76 25.26 14.80
N VAL A 55 19.88 26.35 15.56
CA VAL A 55 19.26 26.47 16.90
C VAL A 55 18.07 27.43 16.83
N ASN A 56 17.01 27.15 17.59
CA ASN A 56 15.79 27.94 17.65
C ASN A 56 15.96 29.33 18.32
N GLU A 57 17.06 29.54 19.04
CA GLU A 57 17.33 30.76 19.81
C GLU A 57 18.84 31.00 20.01
N ALA A 58 19.20 32.10 20.69
CA ALA A 58 20.59 32.48 20.91
C ALA A 58 21.28 31.50 21.90
N ALA A 59 22.08 30.58 21.34
CA ALA A 59 22.79 29.57 22.10
C ALA A 59 24.11 29.17 21.44
N THR A 60 24.99 28.53 22.20
CA THR A 60 26.24 27.92 21.71
C THR A 60 26.06 26.41 21.59
N THR A 61 26.28 25.88 20.38
CA THR A 61 26.21 24.43 20.11
C THR A 61 27.58 23.77 20.22
N TYR A 62 27.67 22.67 20.96
CA TYR A 62 28.88 21.86 21.13
C TYR A 62 28.67 20.48 20.50
N TYR A 63 29.70 19.93 19.87
CA TYR A 63 29.58 18.65 19.15
C TYR A 63 30.84 17.77 19.18
N THR A 64 30.64 16.50 18.84
CA THR A 64 31.68 15.49 18.58
C THR A 64 31.28 14.67 17.35
N THR A 65 32.25 14.17 16.59
CA THR A 65 32.02 13.38 15.35
C THR A 65 32.43 11.92 15.47
N ASN A 66 33.03 11.53 16.60
CA ASN A 66 33.48 10.16 16.89
C ASN A 66 32.50 9.38 17.78
N GLY A 67 31.30 9.91 18.04
CA GLY A 67 30.30 9.28 18.91
C GLY A 67 30.52 9.44 20.42
N SER A 68 31.58 10.11 20.88
CA SER A 68 31.75 10.46 22.30
C SER A 68 30.73 11.50 22.77
N THR A 69 30.36 11.54 24.04
CA THR A 69 29.39 12.53 24.54
C THR A 69 30.01 13.93 24.58
N PRO A 70 29.45 14.93 23.88
CA PRO A 70 29.94 16.30 23.93
C PRO A 70 29.74 16.93 25.30
N THR A 71 30.66 17.83 25.69
CA THR A 71 30.59 18.67 26.91
C THR A 71 30.78 20.15 26.51
N THR A 72 30.65 21.09 27.45
CA THR A 72 30.98 22.50 27.19
C THR A 72 32.48 22.76 26.95
N GLY A 73 33.33 21.74 27.06
CA GLY A 73 34.72 21.77 26.61
C GLY A 73 34.95 21.14 25.22
N SER A 74 33.89 20.65 24.55
CA SER A 74 33.97 20.10 23.19
C SER A 74 34.00 21.22 22.14
N THR A 75 34.22 20.85 20.88
CA THR A 75 34.27 21.78 19.76
C THR A 75 32.95 22.54 19.60
N VAL A 76 33.05 23.87 19.44
CA VAL A 76 31.90 24.74 19.17
C VAL A 76 31.58 24.71 17.67
N TYR A 77 30.31 24.54 17.33
CA TYR A 77 29.84 24.60 15.95
C TYR A 77 29.86 26.04 15.43
N GLY A 78 30.56 26.28 14.32
CA GLY A 78 30.64 27.60 13.68
C GLY A 78 30.51 27.59 12.15
N ALA A 79 30.56 26.42 11.51
CA ALA A 79 30.40 26.26 10.06
C ALA A 79 29.85 24.86 9.74
N PRO A 80 29.23 24.65 8.55
CA PRO A 80 28.74 23.33 8.12
C PRO A 80 29.82 22.23 8.19
N LEU A 81 29.41 21.02 8.57
CA LEU A 81 30.27 19.84 8.73
C LEU A 81 30.16 18.93 7.52
N THR A 82 31.28 18.60 6.88
CA THR A 82 31.29 17.66 5.75
C THR A 82 31.76 16.29 6.19
N PHE A 83 30.96 15.25 5.94
CA PHE A 83 31.29 13.86 6.22
C PHE A 83 31.46 13.07 4.92
N SER A 84 32.65 12.51 4.72
CA SER A 84 33.00 11.64 3.58
C SER A 84 33.09 10.15 3.95
N ALA A 85 32.94 9.81 5.22
CA ALA A 85 32.90 8.45 5.74
C ALA A 85 31.82 8.31 6.82
N THR A 86 31.47 7.08 7.21
CA THR A 86 30.48 6.83 8.27
C THR A 86 30.88 7.58 9.55
N THR A 87 30.04 8.51 9.99
CA THR A 87 30.33 9.42 11.09
C THR A 87 29.14 9.49 12.05
N THR A 88 29.40 9.40 13.35
CA THR A 88 28.39 9.60 14.40
C THR A 88 28.55 10.98 15.01
N LEU A 89 27.66 11.88 14.64
CA LEU A 89 27.59 13.25 15.14
C LEU A 89 26.72 13.29 16.41
N LYS A 90 27.30 13.68 17.54
CA LYS A 90 26.56 14.02 18.76
C LYS A 90 26.67 15.51 19.03
N TYR A 91 25.58 16.15 19.45
CA TYR A 91 25.52 17.59 19.69
C TYR A 91 24.49 17.98 20.74
N PHE A 92 24.70 19.13 21.37
CA PHE A 92 23.73 19.82 22.25
C PHE A 92 24.04 21.33 22.27
N SER A 93 23.06 22.15 22.65
CA SER A 93 23.24 23.60 22.81
C SER A 93 23.07 24.08 24.25
N LYS A 94 23.76 25.18 24.58
CA LYS A 94 23.63 25.94 25.83
C LYS A 94 23.23 27.38 25.53
N ASP A 95 22.13 27.86 26.09
CA ASP A 95 21.69 29.25 25.91
C ASP A 95 22.47 30.24 26.80
N THR A 96 22.13 31.53 26.66
CA THR A 96 22.75 32.61 27.47
C THR A 96 22.31 32.61 28.94
N ALA A 97 21.17 31.99 29.27
CA ALA A 97 20.66 31.85 30.63
C ALA A 97 21.26 30.64 31.38
N GLY A 98 21.95 29.74 30.67
CA GLY A 98 22.63 28.57 31.19
C GLY A 98 21.85 27.26 31.04
N ASN A 99 20.69 27.24 30.38
CA ASN A 99 19.93 26.00 30.18
C ASN A 99 20.62 25.11 29.12
N LEU A 100 20.54 23.80 29.34
CA LEU A 100 21.24 22.80 28.53
C LEU A 100 20.24 21.92 27.78
N GLU A 101 20.42 21.81 26.47
CA GLU A 101 19.72 20.83 25.65
C GLU A 101 20.18 19.40 26.01
N THR A 102 19.28 18.42 25.88
CA THR A 102 19.67 17.01 25.93
C THR A 102 20.52 16.64 24.72
N VAL A 103 21.53 15.79 24.92
CA VAL A 103 22.43 15.38 23.83
C VAL A 103 21.65 14.61 22.76
N LYS A 104 21.71 15.11 21.52
CA LYS A 104 21.18 14.47 20.32
C LYS A 104 22.27 13.70 19.58
N SER A 105 21.89 12.67 18.84
CA SER A 105 22.81 11.81 18.09
C SER A 105 22.26 11.56 16.69
N GLN A 106 23.12 11.69 15.68
CA GLN A 106 22.83 11.41 14.28
C GLN A 106 23.96 10.56 13.70
N THR A 107 23.62 9.54 12.92
CA THR A 107 24.60 8.72 12.20
C THR A 107 24.49 8.98 10.71
N TYR A 108 25.59 9.42 10.11
CA TYR A 108 25.71 9.65 8.67
C TYR A 108 26.52 8.50 8.09
N THR A 109 25.89 7.61 7.35
CA THR A 109 26.55 6.48 6.70
C THR A 109 26.87 6.87 5.27
N ILE A 110 28.14 7.01 4.93
CA ILE A 110 28.54 7.32 3.55
C ILE A 110 28.83 6.00 2.83
N SER A 111 27.88 5.58 2.00
CA SER A 111 28.00 4.39 1.14
C SER A 111 28.74 4.66 -0.18
N GLY A 112 29.43 5.80 -0.27
CA GLY A 112 30.38 6.12 -1.35
C GLY A 112 31.71 5.40 -1.16
N GLY A 113 31.66 4.06 -1.18
CA GLY A 113 32.83 3.17 -1.13
C GLY A 113 32.65 1.94 -2.04
N GLY A 114 31.69 1.97 -2.97
CA GLY A 114 31.74 1.08 -4.12
C GLY A 114 32.93 1.52 -4.96
N GLY A 115 33.99 0.71 -4.99
CA GLY A 115 35.17 0.99 -5.78
C GLY A 115 34.81 1.37 -7.22
N THR A 116 35.72 2.08 -7.86
CA THR A 116 35.76 2.39 -9.29
C THR A 116 35.71 1.17 -10.22
N THR A 117 35.40 -0.02 -9.70
CA THR A 117 35.16 -1.23 -10.46
C THR A 117 33.79 -1.15 -11.08
N THR A 118 33.76 -0.69 -12.33
CA THR A 118 32.57 -0.83 -13.17
C THR A 118 32.24 -2.31 -13.32
N HIS A 119 30.96 -2.64 -13.51
CA HIS A 119 30.57 -4.03 -13.73
C HIS A 119 31.17 -4.61 -15.02
N ALA A 120 31.68 -3.77 -15.93
CA ALA A 120 32.13 -4.13 -17.28
C ALA A 120 33.18 -5.25 -17.35
N THR A 121 33.96 -5.48 -16.29
CA THR A 121 35.02 -6.51 -16.26
C THR A 121 34.67 -7.69 -15.34
N LEU A 122 33.44 -7.75 -14.80
CA LEU A 122 33.05 -8.83 -13.90
C LEU A 122 32.93 -10.16 -14.65
N THR A 123 33.34 -11.22 -13.98
CA THR A 123 33.09 -12.60 -14.38
C THR A 123 32.11 -13.22 -13.37
N TRP A 124 31.08 -13.88 -13.87
CA TRP A 124 30.08 -14.55 -13.06
C TRP A 124 30.72 -15.67 -12.24
N THR A 125 30.62 -15.58 -10.92
CA THR A 125 31.11 -16.59 -9.96
C THR A 125 30.01 -17.10 -9.04
N GLY A 126 28.75 -16.73 -9.32
CA GLY A 126 27.58 -17.03 -8.50
C GLY A 126 27.08 -15.81 -7.72
N TYR A 127 25.90 -15.93 -7.13
CA TYR A 127 25.17 -14.83 -6.48
C TYR A 127 25.93 -14.17 -5.32
N SER A 128 26.81 -14.90 -4.63
CA SER A 128 27.61 -14.36 -3.53
C SER A 128 28.46 -13.16 -3.96
N MET A 129 28.88 -13.10 -5.23
CA MET A 129 29.67 -11.99 -5.79
C MET A 129 28.97 -10.64 -5.68
N CYS A 130 27.62 -10.60 -5.68
CA CYS A 130 26.89 -9.35 -5.52
C CYS A 130 27.08 -8.82 -4.10
N SER A 131 26.99 -9.71 -3.11
CA SER A 131 27.03 -9.35 -1.69
C SER A 131 28.43 -9.00 -1.17
N THR A 132 29.50 -9.26 -1.93
CA THR A 132 30.87 -8.83 -1.56
C THR A 132 31.04 -7.31 -1.69
N CYS A 133 30.40 -6.69 -2.68
CA CYS A 133 30.41 -5.24 -2.87
C CYS A 133 29.12 -4.56 -2.35
N HIS A 134 28.00 -5.28 -2.35
CA HIS A 134 26.67 -4.73 -2.01
C HIS A 134 26.08 -5.36 -0.74
N THR A 135 26.92 -5.61 0.28
CA THR A 135 26.48 -6.28 1.53
C THR A 135 25.31 -5.56 2.19
N SER A 136 25.37 -4.22 2.28
CA SER A 136 24.30 -3.43 2.90
C SER A 136 22.98 -3.52 2.12
N GLN A 137 23.03 -3.56 0.79
CA GLN A 137 21.85 -3.74 -0.06
C GLN A 137 21.29 -5.15 0.07
N ALA A 138 22.15 -6.17 0.11
CA ALA A 138 21.76 -7.55 0.31
C ALA A 138 21.10 -7.74 1.69
N GLN A 139 21.67 -7.17 2.77
CA GLN A 139 21.06 -7.17 4.10
C GLN A 139 19.70 -6.47 4.10
N ALA A 140 19.60 -5.31 3.44
CA ALA A 140 18.35 -4.59 3.33
C ALA A 140 17.30 -5.45 2.61
N MET A 141 17.62 -5.99 1.42
CA MET A 141 16.73 -6.87 0.66
C MET A 141 16.32 -8.12 1.44
N TYR A 142 17.26 -8.75 2.16
CA TYR A 142 17.00 -9.93 2.98
C TYR A 142 15.88 -9.69 3.98
N GLN A 143 15.83 -8.51 4.57
CA GLN A 143 14.84 -8.14 5.58
C GLN A 143 13.49 -7.70 4.98
N GLY A 144 13.39 -7.57 3.65
CA GLY A 144 12.22 -7.01 2.97
C GLY A 144 11.15 -8.04 2.67
N VAL A 145 9.94 -7.55 2.45
CA VAL A 145 8.77 -8.40 2.12
C VAL A 145 9.02 -9.20 0.84
N HIS A 146 9.75 -8.67 -0.13
CA HIS A 146 10.07 -9.39 -1.37
C HIS A 146 10.89 -10.66 -1.14
N TYR A 147 11.77 -10.67 -0.13
CA TYR A 147 12.55 -11.85 0.24
C TYR A 147 11.90 -12.65 1.38
N GLN A 148 11.38 -12.02 2.42
CA GLN A 148 10.77 -12.74 3.54
C GLN A 148 9.38 -13.29 3.20
N TRP A 149 8.69 -12.72 2.21
CA TRP A 149 7.27 -12.96 1.92
C TRP A 149 6.35 -12.82 3.13
N LYS A 150 6.82 -12.10 4.15
CA LYS A 150 6.18 -11.85 5.44
C LYS A 150 6.71 -10.51 5.96
N GLY A 151 5.87 -9.70 6.59
CA GLY A 151 6.22 -8.36 7.09
C GLY A 151 5.11 -7.75 7.94
N SER A 152 5.26 -6.47 8.32
CA SER A 152 4.27 -5.71 9.11
C SER A 152 2.90 -5.77 8.47
N ALA A 153 1.90 -6.24 9.20
CA ALA A 153 0.51 -6.31 8.80
C ALA A 153 -0.35 -5.37 9.66
N ALA A 154 0.18 -4.19 10.00
CA ALA A 154 -0.49 -3.20 10.85
C ALA A 154 -1.88 -2.81 10.32
N GLU A 155 -2.04 -2.81 9.00
CA GLU A 155 -3.29 -2.48 8.31
C GLU A 155 -4.25 -3.68 8.15
N MET A 156 -3.98 -4.81 8.82
CA MET A 156 -4.88 -5.95 8.88
C MET A 156 -5.65 -5.97 10.20
N THR A 157 -6.98 -6.09 10.10
CA THR A 157 -7.89 -6.20 11.26
C THR A 157 -7.96 -7.61 11.86
N THR A 158 -7.28 -8.58 11.25
CA THR A 158 -7.27 -9.98 11.66
C THR A 158 -5.89 -10.58 11.55
N GLY A 159 -5.59 -11.53 12.44
CA GLY A 159 -4.32 -12.26 12.46
C GLY A 159 -3.24 -11.53 13.28
N PRO A 160 -2.02 -12.08 13.30
CA PRO A 160 -0.90 -11.50 14.03
C PRO A 160 -0.38 -10.22 13.36
N THR A 161 0.47 -9.47 14.07
CA THR A 161 1.06 -8.21 13.57
C THR A 161 2.00 -8.40 12.38
N THR A 162 2.46 -9.63 12.13
CA THR A 162 3.32 -9.95 10.99
C THR A 162 2.67 -11.03 10.15
N GLN A 163 2.39 -10.76 8.88
CA GLN A 163 1.68 -11.67 7.97
C GLN A 163 2.28 -11.65 6.57
N GLY A 164 1.91 -12.63 5.74
CA GLY A 164 2.28 -12.62 4.33
C GLY A 164 2.01 -13.92 3.61
N LYS A 165 2.63 -14.08 2.45
CA LYS A 165 2.49 -15.28 1.61
C LYS A 165 3.15 -16.50 2.24
N MET A 166 4.14 -16.31 3.11
CA MET A 166 4.93 -17.38 3.72
C MET A 166 4.04 -18.36 4.51
N ASP A 167 4.40 -19.64 4.46
CA ASP A 167 3.75 -20.72 5.19
C ASP A 167 3.92 -20.54 6.71
N ALA A 168 2.81 -20.66 7.44
CA ALA A 168 2.79 -20.55 8.89
C ALA A 168 1.45 -21.04 9.45
N THR A 169 1.50 -21.70 10.60
CA THR A 169 0.33 -22.21 11.34
C THR A 169 -0.21 -21.24 12.39
N ASP A 170 0.52 -20.15 12.66
CA ASP A 170 0.26 -19.14 13.69
C ASP A 170 -0.77 -18.07 13.29
N GLY A 171 -1.49 -18.25 12.18
CA GLY A 171 -2.40 -17.23 11.66
C GLY A 171 -1.74 -16.16 10.77
N SER A 172 -0.43 -16.25 10.49
CA SER A 172 0.26 -15.27 9.63
C SER A 172 0.25 -15.58 8.13
N SER A 173 -0.08 -16.81 7.73
CA SER A 173 -0.10 -17.23 6.32
C SER A 173 -1.38 -16.83 5.55
N ALA A 174 -1.23 -15.97 4.55
CA ALA A 174 -2.35 -15.43 3.79
C ALA A 174 -3.02 -16.48 2.88
N LEU A 175 -4.36 -16.43 2.81
CA LEU A 175 -5.15 -17.14 1.80
C LEU A 175 -5.44 -16.26 0.58
N ASN A 176 -5.68 -16.88 -0.57
CA ASN A 176 -6.26 -16.25 -1.75
C ASN A 176 -7.27 -17.16 -2.49
N ALA A 177 -8.13 -16.58 -3.31
CA ALA A 177 -9.07 -17.28 -4.19
C ALA A 177 -8.43 -17.78 -5.51
N TYR A 178 -7.12 -18.08 -5.51
CA TYR A 178 -6.37 -18.63 -6.65
C TYR A 178 -5.74 -19.98 -6.26
N CYS A 179 -4.44 -20.00 -5.96
CA CYS A 179 -3.68 -21.17 -5.50
C CYS A 179 -3.80 -21.41 -3.99
N ILE A 180 -4.73 -20.72 -3.32
CA ILE A 180 -5.06 -20.88 -1.91
C ILE A 180 -3.93 -20.39 -1.00
N ASN A 181 -2.87 -21.16 -0.84
CA ASN A 181 -1.79 -20.90 0.10
C ASN A 181 -0.48 -21.59 -0.34
N ILE A 182 0.67 -21.12 0.17
CA ILE A 182 1.96 -21.73 -0.14
C ILE A 182 2.29 -22.99 0.66
N GLN A 183 1.53 -23.32 1.70
CA GLN A 183 1.73 -24.51 2.52
C GLN A 183 1.82 -25.76 1.63
N GLY A 184 2.97 -26.46 1.69
CA GLY A 184 3.26 -27.61 0.81
C GLY A 184 3.55 -27.29 -0.66
N ASN A 185 3.46 -26.03 -1.09
CA ASN A 185 3.49 -25.58 -2.48
C ASN A 185 4.70 -24.69 -2.83
N TRP A 186 5.79 -24.76 -2.06
CA TRP A 186 6.96 -23.89 -2.26
C TRP A 186 7.59 -24.01 -3.65
N GLY A 187 7.74 -25.23 -4.18
CA GLY A 187 8.35 -25.49 -5.48
C GLY A 187 7.78 -24.62 -6.62
N PRO A 188 6.47 -24.71 -6.92
CA PRO A 188 5.84 -23.89 -7.95
C PRO A 188 5.72 -22.41 -7.56
N CYS A 189 5.44 -22.10 -6.29
CA CYS A 189 5.22 -20.72 -5.86
C CYS A 189 6.52 -19.89 -5.86
N GLY A 190 7.63 -20.52 -5.50
CA GLY A 190 8.97 -19.96 -5.33
C GLY A 190 9.57 -19.40 -6.62
N ALA A 191 9.01 -19.72 -7.78
CA ALA A 191 9.49 -19.19 -9.06
C ALA A 191 9.45 -17.65 -9.09
N CYS A 192 8.51 -17.04 -8.36
CA CYS A 192 8.39 -15.58 -8.21
C CYS A 192 9.07 -15.03 -6.94
N HIS A 193 9.77 -15.86 -6.16
CA HIS A 193 10.47 -15.43 -4.94
C HIS A 193 11.82 -14.81 -5.28
N ALA A 194 12.23 -13.75 -4.60
CA ALA A 194 13.49 -13.06 -4.88
C ALA A 194 14.75 -13.80 -4.38
N GLY A 195 14.65 -15.10 -4.14
CA GLY A 195 15.75 -15.97 -3.72
C GLY A 195 15.97 -17.12 -4.68
N THR A 196 17.08 -17.83 -4.47
CA THR A 196 17.54 -18.93 -5.34
C THR A 196 16.90 -20.28 -5.00
N GLY A 197 15.83 -20.30 -4.20
CA GLY A 197 14.99 -21.49 -4.00
C GLY A 197 14.94 -22.04 -2.58
N ALA A 198 15.80 -21.58 -1.67
CA ALA A 198 15.60 -21.83 -0.24
C ALA A 198 14.47 -20.94 0.31
N LYS A 199 13.67 -21.49 1.22
CA LYS A 199 12.70 -20.70 1.98
C LYS A 199 13.44 -19.67 2.84
N PRO A 200 12.95 -18.42 2.92
CA PRO A 200 13.54 -17.42 3.79
C PRO A 200 13.45 -17.85 5.25
N VAL A 201 14.48 -17.52 6.03
CA VAL A 201 14.50 -17.68 7.49
C VAL A 201 14.65 -16.28 8.08
N ALA A 202 13.68 -15.85 8.88
CA ALA A 202 13.76 -14.54 9.49
C ALA A 202 14.89 -14.49 10.54
N THR A 203 15.86 -13.61 10.34
CA THR A 203 16.94 -13.35 11.30
C THR A 203 17.42 -11.92 11.14
N ALA A 204 17.72 -11.23 12.24
CA ALA A 204 18.30 -9.89 12.21
C ALA A 204 19.73 -9.88 11.63
N ASN A 205 20.45 -11.00 11.76
CA ASN A 205 21.86 -11.13 11.38
C ASN A 205 22.03 -12.30 10.39
N PRO A 206 21.70 -12.10 9.10
CA PRO A 206 21.87 -13.14 8.10
C PRO A 206 23.34 -13.50 7.87
N SER A 207 23.63 -14.78 7.70
CA SER A 207 24.96 -15.27 7.32
C SER A 207 25.29 -14.92 5.87
N ALA A 208 26.56 -15.00 5.49
CA ALA A 208 26.98 -14.80 4.11
C ALA A 208 26.28 -15.77 3.13
N ALA A 209 26.02 -17.02 3.54
CA ALA A 209 25.30 -17.99 2.74
C ALA A 209 23.81 -17.61 2.55
N GLN A 210 23.18 -17.05 3.59
CA GLN A 210 21.81 -16.55 3.50
C GLN A 210 21.72 -15.34 2.56
N LEU A 211 22.69 -14.42 2.62
CA LEU A 211 22.78 -13.29 1.68
C LEU A 211 23.05 -13.75 0.24
N ALA A 212 23.89 -14.77 0.06
CA ALA A 212 24.16 -15.37 -1.24
C ALA A 212 22.96 -16.13 -1.84
N SER A 213 21.90 -16.36 -1.06
CA SER A 213 20.65 -16.97 -1.53
C SER A 213 19.66 -15.94 -2.12
N ILE A 214 20.01 -14.65 -2.15
CA ILE A 214 19.24 -13.59 -2.78
C ILE A 214 19.55 -13.58 -4.28
N ASP A 215 18.51 -13.57 -5.11
CA ASP A 215 18.63 -13.43 -6.56
C ASP A 215 18.51 -11.96 -6.96
N CYS A 216 19.64 -11.25 -6.94
CA CYS A 216 19.72 -9.84 -7.31
C CYS A 216 19.36 -9.58 -8.79
N LEU A 217 19.57 -10.57 -9.66
CA LEU A 217 19.49 -10.40 -11.10
C LEU A 217 18.05 -10.41 -11.63
N MET A 218 17.10 -10.97 -10.89
CA MET A 218 15.67 -10.86 -11.20
C MET A 218 15.23 -9.40 -11.39
N CYS A 219 15.77 -8.50 -10.56
CA CYS A 219 15.42 -7.09 -10.59
C CYS A 219 16.43 -6.24 -11.35
N HIS A 220 17.72 -6.57 -11.29
CA HIS A 220 18.80 -5.70 -11.76
C HIS A 220 19.43 -6.09 -13.10
N ALA A 221 19.07 -7.23 -13.70
CA ALA A 221 19.52 -7.55 -15.04
C ALA A 221 18.94 -6.58 -16.08
N ASP A 222 19.73 -6.23 -17.09
CA ASP A 222 19.28 -5.46 -18.25
C ASP A 222 18.34 -6.32 -19.09
N ALA A 223 17.03 -6.11 -18.91
CA ALA A 223 15.99 -6.90 -19.55
C ALA A 223 15.94 -6.79 -21.08
N THR A 224 16.75 -5.91 -21.69
CA THR A 224 16.79 -5.70 -23.15
C THR A 224 18.08 -6.25 -23.75
N ASN A 225 19.24 -5.85 -23.22
CA ASN A 225 20.53 -6.16 -23.82
C ASN A 225 21.23 -7.38 -23.22
N ALA A 226 20.85 -7.79 -22.01
CA ALA A 226 21.42 -8.94 -21.31
C ALA A 226 20.33 -9.61 -20.44
N PRO A 227 19.28 -10.16 -21.08
CA PRO A 227 18.13 -10.68 -20.37
C PRO A 227 18.53 -11.85 -19.47
N TYR A 228 17.92 -11.91 -18.30
CA TYR A 228 18.14 -12.94 -17.31
C TYR A 228 16.89 -13.79 -17.14
N SER A 229 17.07 -15.11 -17.08
CA SER A 229 16.02 -16.07 -16.75
C SER A 229 16.60 -17.21 -15.94
N ARG A 230 15.73 -17.94 -15.25
CA ARG A 230 16.11 -19.03 -14.35
C ARG A 230 15.12 -20.16 -14.41
N VAL A 231 15.60 -21.37 -14.14
CA VAL A 231 14.82 -22.60 -14.13
C VAL A 231 14.99 -23.29 -12.80
N ARG A 232 13.97 -24.00 -12.34
CA ARG A 232 14.08 -24.82 -11.14
C ARG A 232 14.80 -26.11 -11.51
N ASN A 233 15.97 -26.33 -10.93
CA ASN A 233 16.70 -27.57 -11.09
C ASN A 233 16.01 -28.67 -10.24
N ALA A 234 15.63 -29.78 -10.88
CA ALA A 234 14.93 -30.86 -10.21
C ALA A 234 15.82 -31.62 -9.21
N THR A 235 17.13 -31.67 -9.46
CA THR A 235 18.12 -32.37 -8.63
C THR A 235 18.48 -31.56 -7.40
N THR A 236 18.80 -30.27 -7.57
CA THR A 236 19.21 -29.40 -6.45
C THR A 236 18.01 -28.77 -5.74
N GLY A 237 16.86 -28.67 -6.42
CA GLY A 237 15.67 -27.98 -5.92
C GLY A 237 15.78 -26.45 -5.94
N LEU A 238 16.90 -25.92 -6.43
CA LEU A 238 17.21 -24.49 -6.51
C LEU A 238 16.73 -23.88 -7.84
N PHE A 239 16.55 -22.56 -7.84
CA PHE A 239 16.42 -21.77 -9.06
C PHE A 239 17.81 -21.36 -9.52
N GLU A 240 18.18 -21.82 -10.71
CA GLU A 240 19.49 -21.62 -11.32
C GLU A 240 19.34 -20.87 -12.65
N PRO A 241 20.33 -20.09 -13.09
CA PRO A 241 20.30 -19.45 -14.40
C PRO A 241 19.95 -20.46 -15.50
N ALA A 242 19.09 -20.06 -16.43
CA ALA A 242 18.73 -20.92 -17.55
C ALA A 242 19.97 -21.23 -18.42
N ALA A 243 20.00 -22.43 -19.01
CA ALA A 243 21.08 -22.81 -19.91
C ALA A 243 21.14 -21.87 -21.12
N GLY A 244 22.36 -21.55 -21.57
CA GLY A 244 22.61 -20.72 -22.76
C GLY A 244 22.67 -19.21 -22.50
N LEU A 245 22.53 -18.76 -21.25
CA LEU A 245 22.75 -17.35 -20.89
C LEU A 245 24.25 -17.03 -20.79
N ASP A 246 24.66 -15.89 -21.36
CA ASP A 246 25.97 -15.30 -21.07
C ASP A 246 25.89 -14.57 -19.72
N MET A 247 26.17 -15.31 -18.65
CA MET A 247 26.10 -14.76 -17.29
C MET A 247 27.15 -13.68 -17.02
N ASN A 248 28.28 -13.66 -17.75
CA ASN A 248 29.24 -12.57 -17.64
C ASN A 248 28.61 -11.29 -18.17
N LEU A 249 27.99 -11.33 -19.35
CA LEU A 249 27.30 -10.17 -19.90
C LEU A 249 26.15 -9.70 -19.00
N VAL A 250 25.37 -10.63 -18.42
CA VAL A 250 24.29 -10.30 -17.48
C VAL A 250 24.81 -9.48 -16.30
N VAL A 251 25.86 -9.94 -15.61
CA VAL A 251 26.40 -9.17 -14.48
C VAL A 251 27.12 -7.90 -14.90
N GLN A 252 27.79 -7.91 -16.04
CA GLN A 252 28.44 -6.72 -16.58
C GLN A 252 27.47 -5.59 -16.90
N LYS A 253 26.22 -5.94 -17.24
CA LYS A 253 25.13 -4.99 -17.48
C LYS A 253 24.23 -4.76 -16.27
N ALA A 254 24.40 -5.51 -15.18
CA ALA A 254 23.57 -5.45 -13.97
C ALA A 254 23.89 -4.22 -13.10
N GLY A 255 23.82 -3.01 -13.64
CA GLY A 255 24.05 -1.76 -12.91
C GLY A 255 22.89 -0.76 -13.05
N GLN A 256 21.78 -1.21 -13.62
CA GLN A 256 20.66 -0.36 -14.02
C GLN A 256 19.53 -0.41 -12.98
N LYS A 257 18.71 0.64 -12.94
CA LYS A 257 17.44 0.59 -12.21
C LYS A 257 16.52 -0.43 -12.87
N PRO A 258 15.73 -1.19 -12.10
CA PRO A 258 14.75 -2.12 -12.68
C PRO A 258 13.82 -1.41 -13.67
N THR A 259 13.43 -2.11 -14.72
CA THR A 259 12.40 -1.65 -15.66
C THR A 259 11.08 -2.35 -15.35
N ARG A 260 9.98 -1.93 -16.01
CA ARG A 260 8.70 -2.65 -15.94
C ARG A 260 8.87 -4.14 -16.27
N LYS A 261 9.69 -4.50 -17.25
CA LYS A 261 9.91 -5.91 -17.64
C LYS A 261 10.42 -6.77 -16.49
N ASN A 262 11.35 -6.25 -15.67
CA ASN A 262 11.87 -6.97 -14.50
C ASN A 262 10.75 -7.29 -13.50
N CYS A 263 9.92 -6.28 -13.19
CA CYS A 263 8.82 -6.40 -12.23
C CYS A 263 7.72 -7.35 -12.74
N LEU A 264 7.34 -7.19 -14.01
CA LEU A 264 6.23 -7.92 -14.63
C LEU A 264 6.53 -9.41 -14.85
N GLY A 265 7.81 -9.81 -14.84
CA GLY A 265 8.20 -11.22 -14.84
C GLY A 265 7.51 -12.05 -13.75
N CYS A 266 7.18 -11.42 -12.62
CA CYS A 266 6.41 -12.03 -11.52
C CYS A 266 5.02 -11.40 -11.36
N HIS A 267 4.92 -10.07 -11.37
CA HIS A 267 3.69 -9.37 -11.00
C HIS A 267 2.55 -9.53 -12.02
N ALA A 268 2.88 -9.64 -13.32
CA ALA A 268 1.88 -9.89 -14.37
C ALA A 268 1.44 -11.35 -14.40
N LYS A 269 2.35 -12.28 -14.08
CA LYS A 269 2.11 -13.74 -14.12
C LYS A 269 1.53 -14.32 -12.82
N ALA A 270 1.27 -13.47 -11.84
CA ALA A 270 0.75 -13.89 -10.55
C ALA A 270 -0.59 -14.64 -10.72
N GLY A 271 -0.75 -15.74 -9.99
CA GLY A 271 -1.94 -16.60 -10.09
C GLY A 271 -1.82 -17.72 -11.14
N GLY A 272 -0.70 -17.85 -11.84
CA GLY A 272 -0.42 -18.98 -12.73
C GLY A 272 -0.41 -18.65 -14.22
N GLY A 273 -0.50 -17.38 -14.58
CA GLY A 273 -0.45 -16.93 -15.98
C GLY A 273 -0.54 -15.41 -16.09
N ASP A 274 -0.26 -14.88 -17.27
CA ASP A 274 -0.37 -13.44 -17.53
C ASP A 274 -1.80 -12.93 -17.34
N ALA A 275 -1.93 -11.72 -16.80
CA ALA A 275 -3.17 -11.01 -16.45
C ALA A 275 -4.13 -11.77 -15.51
N VAL A 276 -3.76 -12.94 -14.98
CA VAL A 276 -4.66 -13.83 -14.22
C VAL A 276 -5.11 -13.19 -12.91
N LYS A 277 -4.17 -12.74 -12.07
CA LYS A 277 -4.50 -12.29 -10.70
C LYS A 277 -4.97 -10.84 -10.63
N ARG A 278 -4.14 -9.88 -11.02
CA ARG A 278 -4.43 -8.46 -10.74
C ARG A 278 -5.53 -7.87 -11.62
N GLY A 279 -5.54 -8.24 -12.91
CA GLY A 279 -6.52 -7.76 -13.89
C GLY A 279 -6.30 -6.32 -14.34
N ASP A 280 -5.53 -5.50 -13.62
CA ASP A 280 -5.07 -4.17 -14.05
C ASP A 280 -3.57 -4.14 -14.42
N ILE A 281 -2.88 -5.28 -14.40
CA ILE A 281 -1.49 -5.41 -14.83
C ILE A 281 -1.33 -6.68 -15.65
N ALA A 282 -0.59 -6.59 -16.77
CA ALA A 282 -0.23 -7.70 -17.65
C ALA A 282 1.20 -7.51 -18.21
N LEU A 283 1.73 -8.48 -18.94
CA LEU A 283 3.02 -8.32 -19.63
C LEU A 283 2.97 -7.15 -20.64
N ALA A 284 1.81 -6.90 -21.25
CA ALA A 284 1.57 -5.74 -22.11
C ALA A 284 1.89 -4.41 -21.42
N SER A 285 1.71 -4.29 -20.09
CA SER A 285 2.07 -3.08 -19.33
C SER A 285 3.57 -2.74 -19.44
N GLY A 286 4.43 -3.69 -19.83
CA GLY A 286 5.85 -3.48 -20.03
C GLY A 286 6.23 -2.95 -21.41
N THR A 287 5.35 -3.08 -22.40
CA THR A 287 5.70 -2.93 -23.83
C THR A 287 4.65 -2.24 -24.69
N THR A 288 3.46 -1.92 -24.18
CA THR A 288 2.42 -1.24 -24.95
C THR A 288 2.70 0.25 -25.10
N SER A 289 2.33 0.82 -26.24
CA SER A 289 2.24 2.26 -26.50
C SER A 289 0.79 2.77 -26.45
N ASP A 290 -0.17 1.89 -26.13
CA ASP A 290 -1.59 2.23 -26.07
C ASP A 290 -1.93 3.03 -24.81
N VAL A 291 -2.12 4.33 -24.96
CA VAL A 291 -2.52 5.22 -23.86
C VAL A 291 -3.91 4.92 -23.33
N LEU A 292 -4.81 4.29 -24.11
CA LEU A 292 -6.12 3.87 -23.64
C LEU A 292 -6.02 2.66 -22.72
N TYR A 293 -4.96 1.86 -22.83
CA TYR A 293 -4.64 0.80 -21.89
C TYR A 293 -4.17 1.38 -20.55
N ASP A 294 -3.10 2.18 -20.54
CA ASP A 294 -2.61 2.89 -19.36
C ASP A 294 -1.80 4.13 -19.75
N THR A 295 -2.29 5.32 -19.44
CA THR A 295 -1.65 6.58 -19.84
C THR A 295 -0.30 6.83 -19.15
N HIS A 296 -0.09 6.26 -17.95
CA HIS A 296 1.14 6.45 -17.18
C HIS A 296 2.26 5.54 -17.70
N MET A 297 1.93 4.28 -17.98
CA MET A 297 2.90 3.25 -18.37
C MET A 297 3.09 3.13 -19.88
N ALA A 298 2.11 3.54 -20.70
CA ALA A 298 2.21 3.48 -22.15
C ALA A 298 3.48 4.19 -22.64
N MET A 299 4.15 3.53 -23.57
CA MET A 299 5.28 4.07 -24.31
C MET A 299 4.78 5.05 -25.40
N GLY A 300 5.71 5.68 -26.12
CA GLY A 300 5.37 6.66 -27.14
C GLY A 300 4.79 7.94 -26.52
N ASN A 301 3.51 8.22 -26.79
CA ASN A 301 2.84 9.44 -26.33
C ASN A 301 2.30 9.34 -24.89
N GLY A 302 2.49 8.21 -24.21
CA GLY A 302 2.20 8.05 -22.79
C GLY A 302 3.32 8.56 -21.88
N GLY A 303 3.15 8.40 -20.56
CA GLY A 303 4.14 8.83 -19.58
C GLY A 303 5.42 7.99 -19.55
N ASN A 304 5.38 6.77 -20.12
CA ASN A 304 6.45 5.77 -20.07
C ASN A 304 7.06 5.58 -18.65
N ILE A 305 6.25 5.75 -17.62
CA ILE A 305 6.69 5.70 -16.22
C ILE A 305 7.06 4.26 -15.87
N GLN A 306 8.25 4.06 -15.30
CA GLN A 306 8.67 2.77 -14.75
C GLN A 306 8.02 2.54 -13.39
N CYS A 307 7.89 1.29 -12.93
CA CYS A 307 7.22 0.97 -11.65
C CYS A 307 7.75 1.81 -10.49
N GLN A 308 9.08 1.95 -10.39
CA GLN A 308 9.77 2.73 -9.35
C GLN A 308 9.58 4.25 -9.45
N GLY A 309 8.96 4.75 -10.52
CA GLY A 309 8.53 6.15 -10.62
C GLY A 309 7.37 6.46 -9.68
N CYS A 310 6.53 5.46 -9.35
CA CYS A 310 5.46 5.58 -8.35
C CYS A 310 5.81 4.79 -7.08
N HIS A 311 6.24 3.54 -7.24
CA HIS A 311 6.68 2.66 -6.18
C HIS A 311 8.12 2.98 -5.76
N THR A 312 8.31 4.07 -5.03
CA THR A 312 9.64 4.49 -4.59
C THR A 312 10.27 3.47 -3.65
N PHE A 313 11.61 3.40 -3.65
CA PHE A 313 12.38 2.45 -2.85
C PHE A 313 13.30 3.17 -1.88
N THR A 314 13.29 2.77 -0.61
CA THR A 314 14.27 3.20 0.40
C THR A 314 14.82 1.98 1.10
N GLY A 315 16.13 1.73 1.01
CA GLY A 315 16.73 0.52 1.59
C GLY A 315 16.09 -0.76 1.09
N HIS A 316 15.83 -0.87 -0.22
CA HIS A 316 15.10 -1.99 -0.85
C HIS A 316 13.67 -2.23 -0.33
N ARG A 317 13.11 -1.33 0.48
CA ARG A 317 11.68 -1.32 0.84
C ARG A 317 10.87 -0.58 -0.19
N VAL A 318 9.85 -1.25 -0.72
CA VAL A 318 8.96 -0.65 -1.73
C VAL A 318 7.80 0.12 -1.09
N ALA A 319 7.51 1.31 -1.61
CA ALA A 319 6.29 2.05 -1.27
C ALA A 319 5.05 1.43 -1.90
N GLY A 320 3.93 1.54 -1.19
CA GLY A 320 2.61 1.13 -1.67
C GLY A 320 2.14 -0.23 -1.15
N ARG A 321 0.81 -0.35 -1.05
CA ARG A 321 0.09 -1.54 -0.59
C ARG A 321 -1.26 -1.63 -1.31
N GLY A 322 -1.77 -2.86 -1.44
CA GLY A 322 -3.13 -3.13 -1.92
C GLY A 322 -4.02 -3.68 -0.79
N SER A 323 -5.34 -3.62 -0.96
CA SER A 323 -6.30 -4.11 0.03
C SER A 323 -6.17 -5.60 0.35
N ASP A 324 -5.77 -6.42 -0.64
CA ASP A 324 -5.57 -7.86 -0.47
C ASP A 324 -4.14 -8.23 -0.07
N LEU A 325 -3.23 -7.25 -0.07
CA LEU A 325 -1.86 -7.42 0.38
C LEU A 325 -1.80 -7.21 1.90
N ARG A 326 -1.23 -8.19 2.59
CA ARG A 326 -1.13 -8.14 4.05
C ARG A 326 0.06 -7.34 4.52
N PRO A 327 1.30 -7.72 4.17
CA PRO A 327 2.43 -6.96 4.61
C PRO A 327 2.60 -5.68 3.81
N GLU A 328 2.98 -4.61 4.51
CA GLU A 328 3.61 -3.45 3.93
C GLU A 328 5.14 -3.62 3.99
N ASP A 329 5.84 -3.23 2.92
CA ASP A 329 7.30 -3.19 2.91
C ASP A 329 7.79 -1.82 3.39
N SER A 330 7.04 -0.77 3.10
CA SER A 330 7.24 0.60 3.57
C SER A 330 5.91 1.20 3.99
N THR A 331 5.92 2.12 4.96
CA THR A 331 4.76 2.91 5.36
C THR A 331 4.45 4.04 4.36
N LEU A 332 5.30 4.25 3.35
CA LEU A 332 5.05 5.24 2.32
C LEU A 332 3.97 4.75 1.35
N GLU A 333 2.90 5.51 1.25
CA GLU A 333 1.80 5.22 0.33
C GLU A 333 2.09 5.71 -1.10
N VAL A 334 1.54 4.99 -2.08
CA VAL A 334 1.47 5.46 -3.47
C VAL A 334 0.13 6.15 -3.67
N THR A 335 0.15 7.44 -3.94
CA THR A 335 -1.04 8.27 -4.10
C THR A 335 -1.03 8.96 -5.45
N CYS A 336 -2.22 9.29 -5.99
CA CYS A 336 -2.32 10.00 -7.27
C CYS A 336 -1.88 11.47 -7.15
N SER A 337 -2.16 12.11 -6.02
CA SER A 337 -1.87 13.53 -5.79
C SER A 337 -0.62 13.69 -4.94
N THR A 338 0.49 13.94 -5.61
CA THR A 338 1.79 14.27 -5.02
C THR A 338 2.25 15.63 -5.51
N SER A 339 3.27 16.21 -4.88
CA SER A 339 3.93 17.44 -5.36
C SER A 339 4.49 17.28 -6.77
N ALA A 340 4.90 16.07 -7.15
CA ALA A 340 5.51 15.78 -8.45
C ALA A 340 4.50 15.47 -9.56
N CYS A 341 3.32 14.90 -9.25
CA CYS A 341 2.42 14.36 -10.27
C CYS A 341 1.10 15.15 -10.40
N HIS A 342 0.21 15.08 -9.42
CA HIS A 342 -1.07 15.80 -9.49
C HIS A 342 -1.23 16.75 -8.30
N PRO A 343 -0.39 17.80 -8.18
CA PRO A 343 -0.27 18.60 -6.96
C PRO A 343 -1.52 19.41 -6.61
N THR A 344 -2.36 19.71 -7.61
CA THR A 344 -3.56 20.53 -7.42
C THR A 344 -4.84 19.70 -7.34
N LYS A 345 -4.81 18.40 -7.63
CA LYS A 345 -6.03 17.59 -7.80
C LYS A 345 -6.79 17.31 -6.50
N THR A 346 -6.21 17.65 -5.36
CA THR A 346 -6.85 17.62 -4.03
C THR A 346 -7.42 18.97 -3.59
N THR A 347 -7.29 20.02 -4.41
CA THR A 347 -7.74 21.38 -4.07
C THR A 347 -9.15 21.68 -4.59
N ALA A 348 -9.77 22.75 -4.08
CA ALA A 348 -11.10 23.20 -4.49
C ALA A 348 -11.21 23.62 -5.97
N THR A 349 -10.08 23.77 -6.67
CA THR A 349 -9.98 24.12 -8.09
C THR A 349 -9.21 23.06 -8.90
N GLY A 350 -9.01 21.87 -8.32
CA GLY A 350 -8.23 20.79 -8.96
C GLY A 350 -8.85 20.26 -10.25
N HIS A 351 -10.18 20.24 -10.33
CA HIS A 351 -10.96 19.79 -11.47
C HIS A 351 -11.86 20.91 -12.00
N VAL A 352 -12.32 20.72 -13.24
CA VAL A 352 -13.12 21.69 -14.00
C VAL A 352 -14.39 22.12 -13.26
N THR A 353 -15.00 21.23 -12.47
CA THR A 353 -16.21 21.52 -11.72
C THR A 353 -15.97 21.40 -10.22
N ALA A 354 -16.54 22.35 -9.46
CA ALA A 354 -16.53 22.30 -7.99
C ALA A 354 -17.13 21.00 -7.46
N ALA A 355 -18.18 20.49 -8.12
CA ALA A 355 -18.79 19.21 -7.78
C ALA A 355 -17.77 18.07 -7.76
N VAL A 356 -16.90 17.94 -8.78
CA VAL A 356 -15.88 16.87 -8.79
C VAL A 356 -14.85 17.09 -7.67
N ASN A 357 -14.50 18.34 -7.36
CA ASN A 357 -13.61 18.66 -6.24
C ASN A 357 -14.21 18.25 -4.89
N ASP A 358 -15.53 18.29 -4.73
CA ASP A 358 -16.18 17.80 -3.51
C ASP A 358 -16.15 16.25 -3.40
N HIS A 359 -16.21 15.54 -4.53
CA HIS A 359 -16.26 14.07 -4.55
C HIS A 359 -14.98 13.43 -4.00
N ILE A 360 -13.81 14.03 -4.24
CA ILE A 360 -12.51 13.41 -3.89
C ILE A 360 -12.31 13.23 -2.39
N SER A 361 -13.13 13.86 -1.56
CA SER A 361 -13.19 13.66 -0.10
C SER A 361 -13.66 12.25 0.27
N ARG A 362 -14.54 11.63 -0.54
CA ARG A 362 -15.14 10.31 -0.28
C ARG A 362 -15.02 9.33 -1.44
N ILE A 363 -14.53 9.76 -2.59
CA ILE A 363 -14.33 8.92 -3.78
C ILE A 363 -12.84 8.91 -4.12
N ALA A 364 -12.25 7.72 -4.23
CA ALA A 364 -10.87 7.58 -4.64
C ALA A 364 -10.68 8.00 -6.10
N CYS A 365 -9.51 8.54 -6.46
CA CYS A 365 -9.20 8.91 -7.85
C CYS A 365 -9.42 7.71 -8.78
N GLN A 366 -8.96 6.54 -8.36
CA GLN A 366 -9.12 5.26 -9.04
C GLN A 366 -10.57 4.97 -9.41
N THR A 367 -11.54 5.30 -8.55
CA THR A 367 -12.97 5.00 -8.81
C THR A 367 -13.46 5.70 -10.07
N CYS A 368 -13.09 6.97 -10.28
CA CYS A 368 -13.48 7.72 -11.47
C CYS A 368 -12.59 7.40 -12.67
N HIS A 369 -11.31 7.16 -12.42
CA HIS A 369 -10.27 7.02 -13.43
C HIS A 369 -10.00 5.57 -13.87
N ILE A 370 -10.62 4.56 -13.26
CA ILE A 370 -10.53 3.15 -13.67
C ILE A 370 -11.96 2.64 -13.85
N ASN A 371 -12.60 3.05 -14.95
CA ASN A 371 -13.98 2.67 -15.26
C ASN A 371 -14.10 1.20 -15.70
N LYS A 372 -13.03 0.61 -16.21
CA LYS A 372 -12.94 -0.81 -16.55
C LYS A 372 -11.52 -1.32 -16.34
N TYR A 373 -11.40 -2.61 -16.09
CA TYR A 373 -10.12 -3.33 -15.97
C TYR A 373 -10.15 -4.58 -16.85
N ALA A 374 -9.02 -5.29 -16.93
CA ALA A 374 -8.79 -6.35 -17.91
C ALA A 374 -8.99 -5.85 -19.34
N LYS A 375 -8.56 -4.61 -19.60
CA LYS A 375 -8.55 -4.02 -20.94
C LYS A 375 -7.46 -4.69 -21.76
N ASN A 376 -7.77 -4.96 -23.02
CA ASN A 376 -6.72 -5.37 -23.95
C ASN A 376 -5.87 -4.17 -24.38
N ALA A 377 -4.57 -4.38 -24.53
CA ALA A 377 -3.71 -3.42 -25.22
C ALA A 377 -3.91 -3.55 -26.73
N ASN A 378 -4.35 -2.48 -27.40
CA ASN A 378 -4.74 -2.54 -28.82
C ASN A 378 -3.56 -2.82 -29.78
N ASP A 379 -2.33 -2.69 -29.31
CA ASP A 379 -1.10 -2.92 -30.05
C ASP A 379 -0.45 -4.28 -29.72
N THR A 380 -1.17 -5.17 -29.02
CA THR A 380 -0.71 -6.54 -28.75
C THR A 380 -1.75 -7.57 -29.18
N ALA A 381 -1.29 -8.77 -29.55
CA ALA A 381 -2.17 -9.87 -29.96
C ALA A 381 -2.73 -10.68 -28.77
N ASN A 382 -2.25 -10.44 -27.55
CA ASN A 382 -2.67 -11.18 -26.37
C ASN A 382 -4.02 -10.67 -25.87
N THR A 383 -4.76 -11.55 -25.21
CA THR A 383 -5.88 -11.15 -24.38
C THR A 383 -5.38 -10.92 -22.95
N GLU A 384 -5.64 -9.73 -22.42
CA GLU A 384 -5.45 -9.40 -21.01
C GLU A 384 -6.66 -9.84 -20.16
N ALA A 385 -7.40 -10.87 -20.60
CA ALA A 385 -8.53 -11.41 -19.87
C ALA A 385 -8.07 -11.93 -18.51
N THR A 386 -8.75 -11.46 -17.47
CA THR A 386 -8.41 -11.78 -16.10
C THR A 386 -9.36 -12.83 -15.56
N GLU A 387 -8.88 -13.64 -14.62
CA GLU A 387 -9.68 -14.71 -14.04
C GLU A 387 -10.76 -14.14 -13.11
N THR A 388 -12.02 -14.53 -13.32
CA THR A 388 -13.19 -14.15 -12.53
C THR A 388 -13.68 -15.29 -11.63
N ASN A 389 -13.43 -16.54 -12.05
CA ASN A 389 -13.66 -17.75 -11.26
C ASN A 389 -12.54 -18.78 -11.48
N ARG A 390 -12.25 -19.59 -10.46
CA ARG A 390 -11.42 -20.79 -10.57
C ARG A 390 -12.16 -21.98 -10.02
N ASN A 391 -12.28 -23.03 -10.82
CA ASN A 391 -12.84 -24.29 -10.39
C ASN A 391 -11.74 -25.34 -10.21
N TRP A 392 -11.39 -25.65 -8.96
CA TRP A 392 -10.41 -26.69 -8.64
C TRP A 392 -10.94 -28.10 -8.82
N GLN A 393 -12.26 -28.30 -8.95
CA GLN A 393 -12.85 -29.63 -9.11
C GLN A 393 -12.60 -30.23 -10.49
N VAL A 394 -12.14 -29.42 -11.44
CA VAL A 394 -11.90 -29.82 -12.83
C VAL A 394 -10.44 -29.55 -13.17
N GLY A 395 -9.71 -30.61 -13.53
CA GLY A 395 -8.35 -30.54 -14.04
C GLY A 395 -8.33 -30.63 -15.56
N GLU A 396 -7.76 -29.64 -16.22
CA GLU A 396 -7.55 -29.62 -17.67
C GLU A 396 -6.04 -29.75 -17.97
N TRP A 397 -5.68 -30.60 -18.94
CA TRP A 397 -4.29 -30.73 -19.36
C TRP A 397 -3.82 -29.49 -20.14
N ASN A 398 -2.79 -28.82 -19.65
CA ASN A 398 -2.14 -27.72 -20.34
C ASN A 398 -0.84 -28.21 -20.99
N ALA A 399 -0.85 -28.37 -22.32
CA ALA A 399 0.30 -28.84 -23.08
C ALA A 399 1.50 -27.87 -23.04
N THR A 400 1.26 -26.56 -22.97
CA THR A 400 2.33 -25.55 -22.91
C THR A 400 3.09 -25.59 -21.59
N LEU A 401 2.37 -25.78 -20.48
CA LEU A 401 2.95 -25.89 -19.14
C LEU A 401 3.31 -27.34 -18.77
N ASN A 402 2.93 -28.31 -19.62
CA ASN A 402 3.10 -29.74 -19.42
C ASN A 402 2.60 -30.22 -18.05
N ARG A 403 1.39 -29.79 -17.67
CA ARG A 403 0.76 -30.11 -16.38
C ARG A 403 -0.76 -29.91 -16.43
N TYR A 404 -1.47 -30.48 -15.47
CA TYR A 404 -2.89 -30.15 -15.25
C TYR A 404 -3.05 -28.75 -14.63
N GLU A 405 -4.09 -28.03 -15.02
CA GLU A 405 -4.48 -26.73 -14.48
C GLU A 405 -5.94 -26.77 -14.03
N PRO A 406 -6.31 -26.03 -12.96
CA PRO A 406 -7.71 -25.89 -12.59
C PRO A 406 -8.43 -25.05 -13.63
N MET A 407 -9.69 -25.37 -13.92
CA MET A 407 -10.45 -24.68 -14.96
C MET A 407 -10.72 -23.21 -14.57
N PRO A 408 -10.19 -22.22 -15.32
CA PRO A 408 -10.45 -20.81 -15.07
C PRO A 408 -11.64 -20.31 -15.90
N THR A 409 -12.44 -19.40 -15.35
CA THR A 409 -13.28 -18.49 -16.14
C THR A 409 -12.57 -17.16 -16.24
N LYS A 410 -12.39 -16.64 -17.45
CA LYS A 410 -11.73 -15.36 -17.72
C LYS A 410 -12.63 -14.43 -18.51
N ALA A 411 -12.45 -13.13 -18.33
CA ALA A 411 -13.16 -12.10 -19.08
C ALA A 411 -12.34 -10.82 -19.20
N ASN A 412 -12.68 -10.02 -20.22
CA ASN A 412 -12.13 -8.69 -20.50
C ASN A 412 -13.12 -7.58 -20.12
N ASP A 413 -12.61 -6.34 -20.11
CA ASP A 413 -13.40 -5.10 -20.01
C ASP A 413 -14.42 -5.12 -18.86
N LEU A 414 -13.97 -5.63 -17.72
CA LEU A 414 -14.82 -5.84 -16.55
C LEU A 414 -15.09 -4.53 -15.83
N ILE A 415 -16.32 -4.37 -15.37
CA ILE A 415 -16.73 -3.29 -14.47
C ILE A 415 -16.22 -3.59 -13.05
N PRO A 416 -15.53 -2.65 -12.39
CA PRO A 416 -15.12 -2.82 -10.99
C PRO A 416 -16.31 -3.04 -10.06
N LYS A 417 -16.10 -3.82 -9.00
CA LYS A 417 -16.92 -3.72 -7.79
C LYS A 417 -16.44 -2.53 -6.97
N TYR A 418 -17.35 -1.87 -6.28
CA TYR A 418 -17.03 -0.71 -5.47
C TYR A 418 -17.28 -1.03 -4.01
N ALA A 419 -16.36 -0.62 -3.14
CA ALA A 419 -16.49 -0.75 -1.70
C ALA A 419 -15.81 0.41 -1.00
N PHE A 420 -16.31 0.76 0.18
CA PHE A 420 -15.62 1.73 1.04
C PHE A 420 -14.38 1.07 1.64
N TRP A 421 -13.28 1.82 1.63
CA TRP A 421 -12.01 1.39 2.20
C TRP A 421 -11.37 2.52 2.97
N ASN A 422 -10.94 2.22 4.20
CA ASN A 422 -10.33 3.15 5.14
C ASN A 422 -8.81 2.96 5.28
N GLY A 423 -8.20 2.18 4.39
CA GLY A 423 -6.79 1.77 4.47
C GLY A 423 -6.60 0.40 5.12
N THR A 424 -7.49 -0.03 6.02
CA THR A 424 -7.41 -1.33 6.69
C THR A 424 -8.17 -2.43 5.94
N SER A 425 -7.76 -3.68 6.15
CA SER A 425 -8.37 -4.84 5.49
C SER A 425 -8.65 -5.98 6.46
N TRP A 426 -9.67 -6.77 6.14
CA TRP A 426 -9.93 -8.05 6.77
C TRP A 426 -9.42 -9.17 5.88
N GLY A 427 -8.71 -10.16 6.44
CA GLY A 427 -8.14 -11.25 5.66
C GLY A 427 -8.20 -12.61 6.38
N ASN A 428 -8.64 -13.63 5.65
CA ASN A 428 -8.78 -15.00 6.16
C ASN A 428 -7.46 -15.79 6.17
N ASN A 429 -7.24 -16.63 7.18
CA ASN A 429 -6.03 -17.47 7.28
C ASN A 429 -6.40 -18.96 7.08
N ALA A 430 -5.49 -19.75 6.52
CA ALA A 430 -5.65 -21.21 6.35
C ALA A 430 -6.06 -21.93 7.65
N PHE A 431 -5.56 -21.48 8.79
CA PHE A 431 -5.75 -22.09 10.10
C PHE A 431 -6.88 -21.46 10.92
N ASN A 432 -7.52 -20.39 10.44
CA ASN A 432 -8.68 -19.77 11.09
C ASN A 432 -9.99 -20.38 10.59
N ALA A 433 -11.07 -20.20 11.37
CA ALA A 433 -12.41 -20.52 10.89
C ALA A 433 -12.75 -19.62 9.69
N ALA A 434 -13.25 -20.24 8.62
CA ALA A 434 -13.74 -19.53 7.45
C ALA A 434 -15.00 -18.73 7.82
N VAL A 435 -15.13 -17.53 7.25
CA VAL A 435 -16.24 -16.63 7.56
C VAL A 435 -17.13 -16.49 6.33
N LEU A 436 -18.38 -16.93 6.46
CA LEU A 436 -19.40 -16.76 5.43
C LEU A 436 -19.80 -15.30 5.29
N ASP A 437 -19.92 -14.83 4.05
CA ASP A 437 -20.53 -13.56 3.70
C ASP A 437 -22.01 -13.80 3.38
N SER A 438 -22.91 -13.33 4.24
CA SER A 438 -24.35 -13.51 4.02
C SER A 438 -24.85 -12.74 2.80
N ALA A 439 -24.13 -11.71 2.33
CA ALA A 439 -24.52 -10.92 1.18
C ALA A 439 -24.24 -11.64 -0.15
N THR A 440 -23.16 -12.44 -0.21
CA THR A 440 -22.77 -13.15 -1.43
C THR A 440 -23.04 -14.66 -1.36
N GLY A 441 -23.24 -15.21 -0.16
CA GLY A 441 -23.32 -16.65 0.08
C GLY A 441 -21.97 -17.37 -0.05
N ALA A 442 -20.86 -16.63 -0.19
CA ALA A 442 -19.51 -17.17 -0.33
C ALA A 442 -18.68 -16.96 0.94
N TYR A 443 -17.64 -17.78 1.12
CA TYR A 443 -16.69 -17.61 2.22
C TYR A 443 -15.63 -16.56 1.88
N LYS A 444 -15.48 -15.57 2.76
CA LYS A 444 -14.58 -14.43 2.55
C LYS A 444 -13.12 -14.87 2.61
N ILE A 445 -12.33 -14.37 1.67
CA ILE A 445 -10.87 -14.51 1.68
C ILE A 445 -10.20 -13.18 2.03
N SER A 446 -10.59 -12.10 1.36
CA SER A 446 -10.12 -10.74 1.65
C SER A 446 -11.22 -9.71 1.43
N ARG A 447 -11.31 -8.72 2.31
CA ARG A 447 -12.25 -7.60 2.23
C ARG A 447 -11.58 -6.27 2.62
N PRO A 448 -11.79 -5.19 1.86
CA PRO A 448 -11.53 -3.85 2.38
C PRO A 448 -12.45 -3.59 3.57
N VAL A 449 -11.95 -2.91 4.59
CA VAL A 449 -12.75 -2.43 5.71
C VAL A 449 -13.13 -0.98 5.45
N GLY A 450 -14.42 -0.70 5.56
CA GLY A 450 -14.95 0.65 5.43
C GLY A 450 -16.46 0.65 5.22
N ALA A 451 -17.11 1.72 5.65
CA ALA A 451 -18.53 1.93 5.46
C ALA A 451 -18.86 3.38 5.08
N ILE A 452 -20.08 3.58 4.58
CA ILE A 452 -20.61 4.91 4.31
C ILE A 452 -20.74 5.76 5.58
N THR A 453 -20.88 5.12 6.74
CA THR A 453 -21.00 5.76 8.06
C THR A 453 -19.67 6.21 8.65
N ASP A 454 -18.55 5.77 8.08
CA ASP A 454 -17.21 6.08 8.59
C ASP A 454 -16.84 7.55 8.38
N PRO A 455 -15.90 8.08 9.20
CA PRO A 455 -15.44 9.46 9.11
C PRO A 455 -14.77 9.79 7.76
N ALA A 456 -14.48 11.08 7.58
CA ALA A 456 -13.66 11.57 6.48
C ALA A 456 -12.30 10.85 6.45
N GLY A 457 -11.89 10.37 5.27
CA GLY A 457 -10.70 9.53 5.09
C GLY A 457 -11.02 8.17 4.49
N THR A 458 -12.14 7.55 4.89
CA THR A 458 -12.69 6.38 4.18
C THR A 458 -13.16 6.82 2.79
N LYS A 459 -12.78 6.10 1.74
CA LYS A 459 -13.23 6.43 0.37
C LYS A 459 -13.78 5.22 -0.35
N LEU A 460 -14.61 5.47 -1.35
CA LEU A 460 -15.06 4.44 -2.27
C LEU A 460 -13.95 4.15 -3.27
N TYR A 461 -13.51 2.89 -3.33
CA TYR A 461 -12.46 2.39 -4.23
C TYR A 461 -13.02 1.37 -5.24
N PRO A 462 -12.39 1.22 -6.41
CA PRO A 462 -12.70 0.16 -7.35
C PRO A 462 -11.88 -1.10 -7.03
N PHE A 463 -12.52 -2.26 -7.14
CA PHE A 463 -11.96 -3.56 -6.86
C PHE A 463 -12.26 -4.55 -7.98
N LYS A 464 -11.29 -5.38 -8.31
CA LYS A 464 -11.53 -6.66 -8.95
C LYS A 464 -12.25 -7.56 -7.95
N TYR A 465 -13.28 -8.25 -8.43
CA TYR A 465 -13.99 -9.29 -7.68
C TYR A 465 -13.68 -10.66 -8.27
N LYS A 466 -13.26 -11.57 -7.39
CA LYS A 466 -12.81 -12.91 -7.77
C LYS A 466 -13.51 -13.95 -6.94
N THR A 467 -13.98 -15.02 -7.57
CA THR A 467 -14.52 -16.21 -6.89
C THR A 467 -13.68 -17.46 -7.14
N ALA A 468 -13.80 -18.48 -6.29
CA ALA A 468 -13.25 -19.81 -6.54
C ALA A 468 -14.02 -20.91 -5.82
N ASN A 469 -14.01 -22.12 -6.37
CA ASN A 469 -14.53 -23.32 -5.75
C ASN A 469 -13.40 -24.02 -5.01
N GLN A 470 -13.45 -24.03 -3.68
CA GLN A 470 -12.38 -24.51 -2.80
C GLN A 470 -12.95 -25.45 -1.72
N ALA A 471 -12.14 -26.37 -1.22
CA ALA A 471 -12.56 -27.29 -0.18
C ALA A 471 -12.66 -26.58 1.18
N LEU A 472 -13.71 -26.90 1.93
CA LEU A 472 -13.92 -26.52 3.32
C LEU A 472 -13.98 -27.80 4.17
N ALA A 473 -13.08 -27.93 5.14
CA ALA A 473 -13.03 -29.05 6.07
C ALA A 473 -12.85 -28.51 7.49
N ASN A 474 -13.60 -29.07 8.46
CA ASN A 474 -13.53 -28.65 9.87
C ASN A 474 -13.65 -27.11 10.05
N GLY A 475 -14.53 -26.48 9.26
CA GLY A 475 -14.74 -25.03 9.27
C GLY A 475 -13.60 -24.18 8.71
N LYS A 476 -12.59 -24.77 8.04
CA LYS A 476 -11.43 -24.06 7.47
C LYS A 476 -11.36 -24.25 5.96
N VAL A 477 -10.91 -23.22 5.24
CA VAL A 477 -10.59 -23.35 3.82
C VAL A 477 -9.31 -24.17 3.70
N VAL A 478 -9.40 -25.32 3.02
CA VAL A 478 -8.30 -26.27 2.92
C VAL A 478 -7.26 -25.76 1.93
N THR A 479 -5.99 -25.71 2.34
CA THR A 479 -4.86 -25.50 1.42
C THR A 479 -4.78 -26.72 0.51
N ILE A 480 -4.65 -26.55 -0.81
CA ILE A 480 -4.56 -27.68 -1.74
C ILE A 480 -3.10 -28.02 -2.06
N SER A 481 -2.77 -29.30 -2.26
CA SER A 481 -1.49 -29.69 -2.87
C SER A 481 -1.51 -29.36 -4.37
N THR A 482 -0.92 -28.23 -4.75
CA THR A 482 -0.77 -27.85 -6.15
C THR A 482 0.16 -28.81 -6.89
N ALA A 483 1.15 -29.40 -6.22
CA ALA A 483 2.02 -30.41 -6.82
C ALA A 483 1.23 -31.66 -7.24
N THR A 484 0.40 -32.20 -6.35
CA THR A 484 -0.47 -33.35 -6.63
C THR A 484 -1.47 -33.02 -7.73
N PHE A 485 -2.12 -31.86 -7.63
CA PHE A 485 -3.12 -31.45 -8.62
C PHE A 485 -2.49 -31.28 -10.00
N PHE A 486 -1.38 -30.54 -10.11
CA PHE A 486 -0.72 -30.30 -11.39
C PHE A 486 -0.18 -31.57 -12.03
N ALA A 487 0.22 -32.57 -11.23
CA ALA A 487 0.69 -33.84 -11.74
C ALA A 487 -0.44 -34.77 -12.22
N THR A 488 -1.62 -34.71 -11.60
CA THR A 488 -2.65 -35.77 -11.74
C THR A 488 -4.02 -35.30 -12.18
N GLY A 489 -4.33 -34.00 -12.06
CA GLY A 489 -5.68 -33.46 -12.22
C GLY A 489 -6.67 -33.90 -11.13
N ASN A 490 -6.24 -34.67 -10.12
CA ASN A 490 -7.11 -35.23 -9.09
C ASN A 490 -7.33 -34.23 -7.95
N TYR A 491 -8.48 -33.57 -7.97
CA TYR A 491 -8.90 -32.63 -6.93
C TYR A 491 -8.99 -33.25 -5.54
N ASP A 492 -9.63 -34.42 -5.43
CA ASP A 492 -9.88 -35.06 -4.14
C ASP A 492 -8.57 -35.45 -3.44
N GLN A 493 -7.63 -36.06 -4.18
CA GLN A 493 -6.32 -36.39 -3.63
C GLN A 493 -5.54 -35.14 -3.24
N ALA A 494 -5.57 -34.10 -4.08
CA ALA A 494 -4.87 -32.85 -3.79
C ALA A 494 -5.43 -32.13 -2.54
N VAL A 495 -6.74 -32.23 -2.30
CA VAL A 495 -7.38 -31.73 -1.08
C VAL A 495 -6.97 -32.56 0.14
N LYS A 496 -6.96 -33.89 0.02
CA LYS A 496 -6.51 -34.80 1.10
C LYS A 496 -5.06 -34.55 1.52
N ASP A 497 -4.16 -34.40 0.55
CA ASP A 497 -2.76 -34.04 0.82
C ASP A 497 -2.67 -32.66 1.48
N GLY A 498 -3.49 -31.73 0.99
CA GLY A 498 -3.68 -30.41 1.54
C GLY A 498 -4.11 -30.37 3.02
N MET A 499 -5.03 -31.25 3.41
CA MET A 499 -5.44 -31.42 4.80
C MET A 499 -4.26 -31.86 5.68
N VAL A 500 -3.44 -32.79 5.20
CA VAL A 500 -2.25 -33.24 5.92
C VAL A 500 -1.28 -32.08 6.15
N TYR A 501 -1.10 -31.19 5.16
CA TYR A 501 -0.26 -29.99 5.32
C TYR A 501 -0.77 -29.02 6.39
N MET A 502 -2.06 -29.05 6.67
CA MET A 502 -2.71 -28.27 7.73
C MET A 502 -2.77 -29.00 9.07
N GLY A 503 -2.22 -30.21 9.17
CA GLY A 503 -2.29 -31.05 10.38
C GLY A 503 -3.66 -31.69 10.60
N LEU A 504 -4.50 -31.77 9.56
CA LEU A 504 -5.78 -32.48 9.59
C LEU A 504 -5.60 -33.91 9.04
N PRO A 505 -6.33 -34.91 9.55
CA PRO A 505 -6.37 -36.24 8.94
C PRO A 505 -6.85 -36.14 7.49
N SER A 506 -6.22 -36.86 6.57
CA SER A 506 -6.64 -36.94 5.16
C SER A 506 -8.04 -37.54 4.97
N THR A 507 -8.59 -38.18 6.01
CA THR A 507 -9.94 -38.74 6.04
C THR A 507 -11.00 -37.75 6.53
N THR A 508 -10.61 -36.53 6.91
CA THR A 508 -11.57 -35.50 7.36
C THR A 508 -12.55 -35.20 6.24
N ALA A 509 -13.85 -35.28 6.52
CA ALA A 509 -14.87 -34.93 5.54
C ALA A 509 -14.76 -33.45 5.13
N TYR A 510 -14.94 -33.19 3.85
CA TYR A 510 -14.96 -31.82 3.31
C TYR A 510 -16.12 -31.64 2.35
N SER A 511 -16.48 -30.37 2.14
CA SER A 511 -17.40 -29.93 1.10
C SER A 511 -16.72 -28.91 0.20
N THR A 512 -17.07 -28.84 -1.08
CA THR A 512 -16.64 -27.72 -1.91
C THR A 512 -17.56 -26.53 -1.70
N VAL A 513 -16.98 -25.35 -1.44
CA VAL A 513 -17.69 -24.09 -1.22
C VAL A 513 -17.20 -23.02 -2.20
N THR A 514 -18.03 -22.00 -2.41
CA THR A 514 -17.60 -20.78 -3.09
C THR A 514 -16.85 -19.88 -2.11
N THR A 515 -15.70 -19.40 -2.53
CA THR A 515 -14.90 -18.39 -1.83
C THR A 515 -14.79 -17.15 -2.70
N ASP A 516 -14.58 -15.99 -2.10
CA ASP A 516 -14.45 -14.73 -2.84
C ASP A 516 -13.48 -13.73 -2.21
N GLU A 517 -12.92 -12.84 -3.05
CA GLU A 517 -12.05 -11.75 -2.62
C GLU A 517 -12.24 -10.48 -3.45
N LEU A 518 -11.88 -9.36 -2.83
CA LEU A 518 -11.76 -8.05 -3.46
C LEU A 518 -10.30 -7.60 -3.49
N GLN A 519 -9.83 -7.22 -4.68
CA GLN A 519 -8.46 -6.74 -4.91
C GLN A 519 -8.53 -5.34 -5.48
N VAL A 520 -7.94 -4.37 -4.79
CA VAL A 520 -7.99 -2.96 -5.23
C VAL A 520 -7.33 -2.80 -6.60
N LEU A 521 -7.97 -2.00 -7.46
CA LEU A 521 -7.47 -1.66 -8.80
C LEU A 521 -6.75 -0.31 -8.72
N ASN A 522 -5.55 -0.24 -9.28
CA ASN A 522 -4.69 0.97 -9.25
C ASN A 522 -4.07 1.33 -10.60
N HIS A 523 -4.05 0.40 -11.54
CA HIS A 523 -3.41 0.56 -12.85
C HIS A 523 -4.46 0.54 -13.97
N GLN A 524 -4.01 0.55 -15.22
CA GLN A 524 -4.86 0.68 -16.39
C GLN A 524 -5.66 2.00 -16.40
N VAL A 525 -5.06 3.08 -15.93
CA VAL A 525 -5.70 4.41 -15.95
C VAL A 525 -5.69 4.96 -17.39
N PRO A 526 -6.84 5.16 -18.06
CA PRO A 526 -6.90 5.71 -19.41
C PRO A 526 -6.76 7.26 -19.37
N PRO A 527 -6.72 7.93 -20.53
CA PRO A 527 -6.66 9.39 -20.60
C PRO A 527 -7.89 10.03 -19.96
N ALA A 528 -7.70 11.13 -19.23
CA ALA A 528 -8.78 11.76 -18.46
C ALA A 528 -9.95 12.25 -19.34
N THR A 529 -9.69 12.66 -20.57
CA THR A 529 -10.72 13.13 -21.51
C THR A 529 -11.47 11.94 -22.09
N GLY A 530 -12.79 11.87 -21.86
CA GLY A 530 -13.69 10.91 -22.50
C GLY A 530 -13.65 9.47 -21.99
N ASN A 531 -12.73 9.12 -21.07
CA ASN A 531 -12.56 7.74 -20.58
C ASN A 531 -12.73 7.59 -19.06
N VAL A 532 -13.20 8.64 -18.37
CA VAL A 532 -13.50 8.63 -16.94
C VAL A 532 -15.00 8.49 -16.71
N LEU A 533 -15.39 8.08 -15.50
CA LEU A 533 -16.81 7.97 -15.15
C LEU A 533 -17.53 9.32 -15.24
N ALA A 534 -18.56 9.38 -16.07
CA ALA A 534 -19.49 10.51 -16.11
C ALA A 534 -20.48 10.43 -14.94
N CYS A 535 -21.10 11.57 -14.61
CA CYS A 535 -22.10 11.66 -13.54
C CYS A 535 -23.22 10.61 -13.67
N ALA A 536 -23.68 10.37 -14.90
CA ALA A 536 -24.74 9.41 -15.20
C ALA A 536 -24.36 7.95 -14.92
N ALA A 537 -23.07 7.60 -14.83
CA ALA A 537 -22.64 6.25 -14.48
C ALA A 537 -22.89 5.91 -13.00
N CYS A 538 -23.07 6.92 -12.14
CA CYS A 538 -23.20 6.78 -10.69
C CYS A 538 -24.50 7.33 -10.10
N HIS A 539 -24.99 8.47 -10.58
CA HIS A 539 -26.14 9.13 -9.97
C HIS A 539 -27.46 8.43 -10.31
N PRO A 540 -28.42 8.41 -9.38
CA PRO A 540 -29.62 7.58 -9.44
C PRO A 540 -30.59 8.06 -10.54
N ASN A 541 -30.39 7.55 -11.74
CA ASN A 541 -31.38 7.51 -12.81
C ASN A 541 -31.50 6.04 -13.29
N ALA A 542 -32.59 5.70 -13.98
CA ALA A 542 -32.80 4.35 -14.50
C ALA A 542 -31.67 3.88 -15.44
N SER A 543 -30.90 4.82 -15.97
CA SER A 543 -29.76 4.61 -16.87
C SER A 543 -28.41 4.50 -16.14
N ALA A 544 -28.36 4.50 -14.80
CA ALA A 544 -27.11 4.34 -14.06
C ALA A 544 -26.54 2.94 -14.32
N THR A 545 -25.50 2.88 -15.15
CA THR A 545 -24.95 1.62 -15.68
C THR A 545 -23.93 0.97 -14.76
N GLN A 546 -23.34 1.71 -13.82
CA GLN A 546 -22.14 1.23 -13.14
C GLN A 546 -22.25 1.21 -11.61
N LEU A 547 -22.44 2.37 -10.98
CA LEU A 547 -22.54 2.49 -9.53
C LEU A 547 -23.97 2.85 -9.13
N LYS A 548 -24.75 1.86 -8.67
CA LYS A 548 -26.09 2.11 -8.15
C LYS A 548 -26.01 2.57 -6.70
N LEU A 549 -25.81 3.87 -6.48
CA LEU A 549 -25.58 4.46 -5.15
C LEU A 549 -26.67 4.09 -4.12
N ILE A 550 -27.93 4.15 -4.52
CA ILE A 550 -29.08 3.85 -3.64
C ILE A 550 -29.11 2.38 -3.25
N THR A 551 -29.05 1.48 -4.24
CA THR A 551 -29.26 0.05 -3.99
C THR A 551 -28.03 -0.63 -3.41
N ASN A 552 -26.82 -0.17 -3.77
CA ASN A 552 -25.60 -0.92 -3.49
C ASN A 552 -24.65 -0.22 -2.52
N MET A 553 -24.81 1.08 -2.25
CA MET A 553 -23.81 1.87 -1.50
C MET A 553 -24.36 2.54 -0.24
N GLY A 554 -25.59 2.23 0.16
CA GLY A 554 -26.18 2.75 1.41
C GLY A 554 -26.68 4.19 1.34
N TYR A 555 -26.82 4.77 0.14
CA TYR A 555 -27.37 6.12 -0.06
C TYR A 555 -28.92 6.17 -0.10
N ALA A 556 -29.59 5.05 0.19
CA ALA A 556 -31.05 5.03 0.29
C ALA A 556 -31.57 5.95 1.41
N LEU A 557 -32.82 6.39 1.29
CA LEU A 557 -33.52 7.05 2.39
C LEU A 557 -33.71 6.08 3.56
N LYS A 558 -33.61 6.58 4.79
CA LYS A 558 -33.78 5.77 6.01
C LYS A 558 -35.21 5.27 6.23
N ALA A 559 -36.19 5.87 5.55
CA ALA A 559 -37.60 5.51 5.58
C ALA A 559 -38.30 5.97 4.29
N ALA A 560 -39.61 5.69 4.17
CA ALA A 560 -40.43 6.22 3.08
C ALA A 560 -40.31 7.75 2.99
N GLN A 561 -40.29 8.29 1.76
CA GLN A 561 -40.08 9.72 1.53
C GLN A 561 -41.09 10.59 2.29
N SER A 562 -42.36 10.17 2.39
CA SER A 562 -43.39 10.85 3.18
C SER A 562 -43.01 10.98 4.67
N VAL A 563 -42.46 9.92 5.25
CA VAL A 563 -41.99 9.88 6.64
C VAL A 563 -40.77 10.78 6.82
N VAL A 564 -39.80 10.69 5.90
CA VAL A 564 -38.59 11.52 5.95
C VAL A 564 -38.95 13.00 5.86
N CYS A 565 -39.80 13.40 4.91
CA CYS A 565 -40.18 14.79 4.72
C CYS A 565 -40.93 15.35 5.94
N ALA A 566 -41.83 14.55 6.54
CA ALA A 566 -42.67 14.96 7.67
C ALA A 566 -41.86 15.40 8.91
N GLN A 567 -40.56 15.07 8.99
CA GLN A 567 -39.65 15.60 10.01
C GLN A 567 -39.56 17.13 10.00
N CYS A 568 -39.76 17.78 8.85
CA CYS A 568 -39.65 19.24 8.69
C CYS A 568 -40.84 19.89 8.00
N HIS A 569 -41.51 19.19 7.07
CA HIS A 569 -42.65 19.71 6.32
C HIS A 569 -43.46 18.60 5.64
N THR A 570 -44.70 18.90 5.26
CA THR A 570 -45.49 17.98 4.42
C THR A 570 -44.80 17.72 3.08
N LEU A 571 -45.03 16.53 2.50
CA LEU A 571 -44.46 16.17 1.21
C LEU A 571 -44.92 17.17 0.13
N LYS A 572 -43.96 17.86 -0.50
CA LYS A 572 -44.23 18.81 -1.58
C LYS A 572 -44.11 18.11 -2.93
N ALA A 573 -44.91 18.53 -3.91
CA ALA A 573 -44.72 18.11 -5.29
C ALA A 573 -43.30 18.43 -5.73
N TYR A 574 -42.58 17.41 -6.20
CA TYR A 574 -41.16 17.47 -6.52
C TYR A 574 -40.97 17.14 -8.00
N SER A 575 -40.12 17.92 -8.68
CA SER A 575 -39.88 17.83 -10.12
C SER A 575 -38.97 16.67 -10.55
N GLY A 576 -38.45 15.87 -9.60
CA GLY A 576 -37.63 14.69 -9.91
C GLY A 576 -36.11 14.93 -9.99
N ASP A 577 -35.63 16.17 -9.97
CA ASP A 577 -34.19 16.49 -10.09
C ASP A 577 -33.43 16.40 -8.75
N TYR A 578 -32.65 15.31 -8.58
CA TYR A 578 -31.85 15.02 -7.39
C TYR A 578 -30.99 16.22 -6.96
N VAL A 579 -30.39 16.93 -7.92
CA VAL A 579 -29.45 18.01 -7.65
C VAL A 579 -30.15 19.18 -6.96
N SER A 580 -31.29 19.62 -7.50
CA SER A 580 -32.11 20.68 -6.91
C SER A 580 -32.65 20.29 -5.52
N PHE A 581 -33.08 19.04 -5.34
CA PHE A 581 -33.55 18.56 -4.03
C PHE A 581 -32.45 18.52 -2.98
N HIS A 582 -31.33 17.88 -3.28
CA HIS A 582 -30.22 17.77 -2.33
C HIS A 582 -29.61 19.14 -2.04
N GLY A 583 -29.40 19.98 -3.06
CA GLY A 583 -28.82 21.31 -2.86
C GLY A 583 -29.67 22.22 -1.98
N ARG A 584 -31.01 22.09 -2.03
CA ARG A 584 -31.89 22.85 -1.13
C ARG A 584 -31.77 22.42 0.34
N HIS A 585 -31.65 21.12 0.60
CA HIS A 585 -31.64 20.61 1.98
C HIS A 585 -30.25 20.64 2.60
N VAL A 586 -29.23 20.23 1.84
CA VAL A 586 -27.86 20.16 2.32
C VAL A 586 -27.20 21.52 2.19
N ASP A 587 -27.12 22.09 0.99
CA ASP A 587 -26.30 23.29 0.76
C ASP A 587 -26.99 24.57 1.25
N THR A 588 -28.29 24.73 1.01
CA THR A 588 -29.01 25.97 1.38
C THR A 588 -29.45 25.98 2.84
N ARG A 589 -30.01 24.87 3.34
CA ARG A 589 -30.54 24.79 4.71
C ARG A 589 -29.50 24.33 5.74
N GLY A 590 -28.44 23.70 5.27
CA GLY A 590 -27.38 23.16 6.12
C GLY A 590 -27.83 21.93 6.89
N ASN A 591 -28.76 21.12 6.37
CA ASN A 591 -29.24 19.93 7.08
C ASN A 591 -28.27 18.76 6.89
N ASP A 592 -27.90 18.11 7.99
CA ASP A 592 -27.06 16.92 7.97
C ASP A 592 -27.71 15.75 7.23
N CYS A 593 -26.88 14.87 6.69
CA CYS A 593 -27.34 13.70 5.95
C CYS A 593 -28.25 12.78 6.80
N SER A 594 -28.09 12.76 8.12
CA SER A 594 -28.87 11.92 9.04
C SER A 594 -30.35 12.32 9.14
N TRP A 595 -30.72 13.51 8.67
CA TRP A 595 -32.13 13.85 8.48
C TRP A 595 -32.81 12.92 7.46
N CYS A 596 -32.11 12.49 6.41
CA CYS A 596 -32.68 11.72 5.31
C CYS A 596 -32.16 10.28 5.21
N HIS A 597 -30.93 10.04 5.66
CA HIS A 597 -30.20 8.79 5.50
C HIS A 597 -29.83 8.17 6.86
N THR A 598 -29.30 6.96 6.82
CA THR A 598 -28.80 6.24 8.01
C THR A 598 -27.39 6.65 8.41
N PHE A 599 -26.84 7.72 7.82
CA PHE A 599 -25.48 8.23 8.08
C PHE A 599 -25.47 9.76 8.19
N SER A 600 -24.51 10.31 8.93
CA SER A 600 -24.23 11.74 9.03
C SER A 600 -22.93 12.13 8.30
N ARG A 601 -22.69 13.43 8.16
CA ARG A 601 -21.44 14.00 7.64
C ARG A 601 -20.95 15.12 8.57
N PRO A 602 -20.42 14.78 9.76
CA PRO A 602 -19.95 15.76 10.74
C PRO A 602 -18.88 16.71 10.17
N GLU A 603 -18.05 16.20 9.25
CA GLU A 603 -17.02 16.97 8.58
C GLU A 603 -17.55 18.16 7.76
N LYS A 604 -18.85 18.15 7.42
CA LYS A 604 -19.51 19.24 6.71
C LYS A 604 -20.09 20.32 7.64
N GLY A 605 -20.05 20.13 8.97
CA GLY A 605 -20.58 21.10 9.94
C GLY A 605 -22.08 21.38 9.78
N LEU A 606 -22.85 20.39 9.34
CA LEU A 606 -24.28 20.51 9.08
C LEU A 606 -25.11 20.35 10.36
N LYS A 607 -26.33 20.89 10.36
CA LYS A 607 -27.30 20.82 11.46
C LYS A 607 -27.85 19.41 11.61
N LEU A 608 -27.66 18.82 12.78
CA LEU A 608 -28.20 17.51 13.13
C LEU A 608 -29.73 17.55 13.36
N PRO A 609 -30.41 16.38 13.28
CA PRO A 609 -31.81 16.16 13.66
C PRO A 609 -32.24 16.74 15.00
#